data_AF-A0A7W5TNW7-F1
#
_entry.id   AF-A0A7W5TNW7-F1
#
_cell.length_a   1.000
_cell.length_b   1.000
_cell.length_c   1.000
_cell.angle_alpha   90.00
_cell.angle_beta   90.00
_cell.angle_gamma   90.00
#
_symmetry.space_group_name_H-M   'P 1'
#
loop_
_entity.id
_entity.type
_entity.pdbx_description
1 polymer ?
#
loop_
_entity_poly.entity_id
_entity_poly.type
_entity_poly.pdbx_seq_one_letter_code
_entity_poly.pdbx_strand_id
1 'polypeptide(L)'
;MDKQNHTPDDDGDQRDSPASERPKFSRRLGAPIQTVTPVGKPPSQVTGRPQSAQQEQAPQAQSPQQGQSANLGVLPGPDGQPVAGEDAADEVDPNSFYAQVGGRETFQRIVDVFYDQVAEDPHFRAHYPEADLGPARERLLMFLEQYWGGPKTYQQRRGHPRLRMRHMPFRVDAEARDTWLKYMRVAVESADLSPMHQEVLWDYLDRAAHAMVNS
;
A
#
# COMPACT_ATOMS: atom_id res chain seq x y z
N MET A 1 24.54 40.64 55.96
CA MET A 1 23.89 40.17 54.72
C MET A 1 23.78 41.38 53.82
N ASP A 2 24.43 41.38 52.66
CA ASP A 2 23.92 42.00 51.42
C ASP A 2 24.93 41.69 50.30
N LYS A 3 24.40 41.06 49.26
CA LYS A 3 25.17 40.38 48.20
C LYS A 3 25.57 41.38 47.13
N GLN A 4 26.81 41.21 46.67
CA GLN A 4 27.41 41.86 45.52
C GLN A 4 26.59 41.61 44.25
N ASN A 5 26.40 42.66 43.45
CA ASN A 5 25.91 42.61 42.08
C ASN A 5 26.96 43.27 41.18
N HIS A 6 27.71 42.49 40.40
CA HIS A 6 28.32 42.98 39.16
C HIS A 6 28.75 41.81 38.26
N THR A 7 27.97 41.67 37.17
CA THR A 7 28.31 41.32 35.78
C THR A 7 29.40 40.27 35.49
N PRO A 8 29.07 39.16 34.80
CA PRO A 8 30.03 38.40 34.01
C PRO A 8 30.13 38.97 32.58
N ASP A 9 31.36 39.17 32.12
CA ASP A 9 31.73 39.53 30.76
C ASP A 9 31.42 38.40 29.75
N ASP A 10 31.10 38.88 28.56
CA ASP A 10 30.63 38.27 27.33
C ASP A 10 31.75 37.49 26.62
N ASP A 11 31.65 36.15 26.57
CA ASP A 11 32.47 35.29 25.69
C ASP A 11 31.62 34.90 24.47
N GLY A 12 31.76 35.68 23.40
CA GLY A 12 31.15 35.43 22.10
C GLY A 12 31.80 34.25 21.38
N ASP A 13 31.22 33.05 21.51
CA ASP A 13 31.49 31.89 20.67
C ASP A 13 30.76 32.03 19.32
N GLN A 14 31.43 32.61 18.32
CA GLN A 14 31.01 32.60 16.92
C GLN A 14 31.28 31.23 16.30
N ARG A 15 30.28 30.34 16.39
CA ARG A 15 30.20 29.14 15.56
C ARG A 15 29.62 29.47 14.19
N ASP A 16 30.52 29.65 13.23
CA ASP A 16 30.22 29.61 11.80
C ASP A 16 29.58 28.26 11.44
N SER A 17 28.35 28.31 10.97
CA SER A 17 27.60 27.17 10.44
C SER A 17 27.83 27.10 8.92
N PRO A 18 28.28 25.97 8.34
CA PRO A 18 28.32 25.85 6.89
C PRO A 18 26.89 25.66 6.34
N ALA A 19 26.51 26.59 5.46
CA ALA A 19 25.26 26.59 4.72
C ALA A 19 25.08 25.32 3.88
N SER A 20 23.86 24.78 3.96
CA SER A 20 23.38 23.62 3.22
C SER A 20 23.34 23.92 1.71
N GLU A 21 24.28 23.35 0.97
CA GLU A 21 24.33 23.40 -0.49
C GLU A 21 23.36 22.36 -1.08
N ARG A 22 22.26 22.83 -1.68
CA ARG A 22 21.27 21.96 -2.34
C ARG A 22 21.76 21.56 -3.74
N PRO A 23 21.70 20.27 -4.13
CA PRO A 23 22.09 19.85 -5.48
C PRO A 23 21.09 20.35 -6.54
N LYS A 24 21.64 20.92 -7.61
CA LYS A 24 20.92 21.42 -8.79
C LYS A 24 20.53 20.24 -9.68
N PHE A 25 19.24 19.89 -9.73
CA PHE A 25 18.73 18.91 -10.70
C PHE A 25 18.74 19.51 -12.12
N SER A 26 19.58 18.93 -12.98
CA SER A 26 19.71 19.27 -14.39
C SER A 26 18.48 18.83 -15.18
N ARG A 27 17.79 19.79 -15.82
CA ARG A 27 16.80 19.54 -16.87
C ARG A 27 17.47 19.00 -18.12
N ARG A 28 17.17 17.76 -18.51
CA ARG A 28 17.28 17.27 -19.89
C ARG A 28 16.09 16.35 -20.22
N LEU A 29 15.02 16.94 -20.73
CA LEU A 29 13.95 16.26 -21.46
C LEU A 29 14.19 16.51 -22.95
N GLY A 30 14.26 15.44 -23.74
CA GLY A 30 14.35 15.55 -25.20
C GLY A 30 14.86 14.29 -25.88
N ALA A 31 14.00 13.27 -26.02
CA ALA A 31 14.10 12.31 -27.12
C ALA A 31 12.72 11.66 -27.38
N PRO A 32 12.27 11.55 -28.65
CA PRO A 32 10.94 11.07 -29.00
C PRO A 32 10.79 9.55 -28.90
N ILE A 33 9.61 9.12 -28.47
CA ILE A 33 9.13 7.73 -28.41
C ILE A 33 9.04 7.18 -29.84
N GLN A 34 9.80 6.13 -30.14
CA GLN A 34 9.57 5.33 -31.35
C GLN A 34 8.38 4.39 -31.12
N THR A 35 7.36 4.57 -31.96
CA THR A 35 6.18 3.70 -32.04
C THR A 35 6.57 2.37 -32.67
N VAL A 36 6.59 1.30 -31.89
CA VAL A 36 6.67 -0.07 -32.43
C VAL A 36 5.27 -0.57 -32.76
N THR A 37 5.01 -0.79 -34.04
CA THR A 37 3.78 -1.37 -34.58
C THR A 37 3.87 -2.91 -34.50
N PRO A 38 2.97 -3.63 -33.81
CA PRO A 38 2.92 -5.08 -33.92
C PRO A 38 2.19 -5.50 -35.19
N VAL A 39 2.87 -6.25 -36.06
CA VAL A 39 2.27 -6.89 -37.24
C VAL A 39 1.62 -8.22 -36.80
N GLY A 40 0.30 -8.25 -36.74
CA GLY A 40 -0.50 -9.44 -36.41
C GLY A 40 -0.99 -10.15 -37.67
N LYS A 41 -0.61 -11.43 -37.82
CA LYS A 41 -1.04 -12.35 -38.88
C LYS A 41 -2.56 -12.62 -38.79
N PRO A 42 -3.32 -12.71 -39.90
CA PRO A 42 -4.75 -13.01 -39.86
C PRO A 42 -5.03 -14.48 -39.50
N PRO A 43 -6.18 -14.78 -38.84
CA PRO A 43 -6.53 -16.13 -38.43
C PRO A 43 -7.00 -17.01 -39.59
N SER A 44 -6.55 -18.27 -39.57
CA SER A 44 -7.00 -19.34 -40.47
C SER A 44 -8.47 -19.69 -40.24
N GLN A 45 -9.20 -19.84 -41.33
CA GLN A 45 -10.54 -20.41 -41.37
C GLN A 45 -10.48 -21.95 -41.28
N VAL A 46 -11.39 -22.56 -40.53
CA VAL A 46 -11.80 -23.96 -40.74
C VAL A 46 -13.32 -24.04 -40.76
N THR A 47 -13.81 -24.53 -41.89
CA THR A 47 -15.21 -24.77 -42.28
C THR A 47 -15.69 -26.13 -41.77
N GLY A 48 -16.95 -26.22 -41.31
CA GLY A 48 -17.65 -27.51 -41.16
C GLY A 48 -18.91 -27.50 -40.29
N ARG A 49 -20.08 -27.26 -40.90
CA ARG A 49 -21.45 -27.63 -40.44
C ARG A 49 -21.82 -28.99 -41.10
N PRO A 50 -22.97 -29.71 -40.83
CA PRO A 50 -24.22 -29.27 -40.19
C PRO A 50 -25.01 -30.25 -39.25
N GLN A 51 -26.00 -29.67 -38.53
CA GLN A 51 -27.39 -30.10 -38.16
C GLN A 51 -27.61 -31.43 -37.38
N SER A 52 -28.47 -31.51 -36.34
CA SER A 52 -29.92 -31.21 -36.33
C SER A 52 -30.53 -31.10 -34.92
N ALA A 53 -31.60 -30.27 -34.80
CA ALA A 53 -32.83 -30.38 -33.97
C ALA A 53 -32.73 -30.64 -32.45
N GLN A 54 -33.56 -30.11 -31.55
CA GLN A 54 -34.74 -29.24 -31.51
C GLN A 54 -34.98 -29.03 -30.00
N GLN A 55 -35.26 -27.81 -29.54
CA GLN A 55 -36.44 -27.51 -28.72
C GLN A 55 -36.43 -26.09 -28.19
N GLU A 56 -37.61 -25.51 -28.29
CA GLU A 56 -38.00 -24.12 -28.17
C GLU A 56 -38.64 -23.91 -26.80
N GLN A 57 -38.16 -22.94 -26.03
CA GLN A 57 -38.87 -22.33 -24.90
C GLN A 57 -38.20 -21.01 -24.50
N ALA A 58 -38.97 -19.92 -24.58
CA ALA A 58 -38.69 -18.60 -24.04
C ALA A 58 -40.00 -18.06 -23.41
N PRO A 59 -40.01 -16.95 -22.62
CA PRO A 59 -38.90 -16.15 -22.12
C PRO A 59 -38.92 -15.94 -20.59
N GLN A 60 -37.77 -15.75 -19.96
CA GLN A 60 -37.70 -14.98 -18.70
C GLN A 60 -36.74 -13.82 -18.87
N ALA A 61 -37.24 -12.63 -18.57
CA ALA A 61 -36.61 -11.35 -18.77
C ALA A 61 -35.31 -11.23 -17.96
N GLN A 62 -34.17 -11.15 -18.66
CA GLN A 62 -32.92 -10.67 -18.10
C GLN A 62 -32.79 -9.19 -18.41
N SER A 63 -32.78 -8.36 -17.37
CA SER A 63 -32.35 -6.97 -17.49
C SER A 63 -30.82 -6.91 -17.63
N PRO A 64 -30.25 -5.92 -18.35
CA PRO A 64 -28.86 -5.94 -18.78
C PRO A 64 -27.88 -5.35 -17.75
N GLN A 65 -26.72 -6.00 -17.68
CA GLN A 65 -25.38 -5.42 -17.53
C GLN A 65 -25.17 -4.40 -16.40
N GLN A 66 -24.86 -4.93 -15.21
CA GLN A 66 -24.10 -4.21 -14.20
C GLN A 66 -22.76 -3.79 -14.79
N GLY A 67 -22.44 -2.51 -14.63
CA GLY A 67 -21.20 -1.90 -15.08
C GLY A 67 -19.98 -2.69 -14.62
N GLN A 68 -18.99 -2.73 -15.51
CA GLN A 68 -17.66 -3.29 -15.27
C GLN A 68 -17.04 -2.58 -14.07
N SER A 69 -17.28 -3.11 -12.87
CA SER A 69 -16.49 -2.78 -11.70
C SER A 69 -15.12 -3.39 -11.93
N ALA A 70 -14.11 -2.55 -12.06
CA ALA A 70 -12.72 -2.95 -12.08
C ALA A 70 -12.48 -3.92 -10.93
N ASN A 71 -12.29 -5.18 -11.29
CA ASN A 71 -11.99 -6.26 -10.36
C ASN A 71 -10.59 -5.97 -9.80
N LEU A 72 -10.50 -5.31 -8.65
CA LEU A 72 -9.32 -5.40 -7.77
C LEU A 72 -9.28 -6.78 -7.11
N GLY A 73 -9.50 -7.83 -7.92
CA GLY A 73 -9.38 -9.22 -7.55
C GLY A 73 -7.91 -9.55 -7.52
N VAL A 74 -7.41 -9.93 -6.34
CA VAL A 74 -6.06 -10.45 -6.07
C VAL A 74 -4.97 -9.68 -6.81
N LEU A 75 -4.45 -8.63 -6.14
CA LEU A 75 -3.16 -8.08 -6.56
C LEU A 75 -2.14 -9.22 -6.47
N PRO A 76 -1.40 -9.54 -7.56
CA PRO A 76 -0.29 -10.46 -7.47
C PRO A 76 0.72 -9.89 -6.47
N GLY A 77 1.36 -10.76 -5.68
CA GLY A 77 2.52 -10.36 -4.88
C GLY A 77 3.58 -9.69 -5.77
N PRO A 78 4.57 -8.99 -5.20
CA PRO A 78 5.62 -8.30 -5.95
C PRO A 78 6.31 -9.21 -6.99
N ASP A 79 6.34 -10.52 -6.76
CA ASP A 79 6.98 -11.51 -7.62
C ASP A 79 6.07 -12.11 -8.71
N GLY A 80 4.84 -11.60 -8.88
CA GLY A 80 3.91 -12.08 -9.92
C GLY A 80 3.36 -13.49 -9.69
N GLN A 81 3.73 -14.14 -8.58
CA GLN A 81 3.26 -15.49 -8.27
C GLN A 81 1.84 -15.45 -7.67
N PRO A 82 0.95 -16.37 -8.11
CA PRO A 82 -0.33 -16.57 -7.45
C PRO A 82 -0.10 -17.07 -6.02
N VAL A 83 -0.83 -16.51 -5.06
CA VAL A 83 -0.82 -16.98 -3.67
C VAL A 83 -1.21 -18.47 -3.65
N ALA A 84 -0.25 -19.35 -3.36
CA ALA A 84 -0.45 -20.79 -3.40
C ALA A 84 -1.56 -21.21 -2.40
N GLY A 85 -2.48 -22.01 -2.93
CA GLY A 85 -3.68 -22.50 -2.27
C GLY A 85 -3.40 -23.40 -1.06
N GLU A 86 -4.23 -23.16 -0.04
CA GLU A 86 -4.78 -24.05 1.01
C GLU A 86 -3.96 -25.07 1.83
N ASP A 87 -2.76 -25.53 1.49
CA ASP A 87 -2.12 -26.63 2.27
C ASP A 87 -0.78 -26.33 2.95
N ALA A 88 -0.33 -25.07 3.02
CA ALA A 88 0.83 -24.65 3.81
C ALA A 88 0.43 -23.56 4.82
N ALA A 89 -0.29 -23.95 5.88
CA ALA A 89 -0.83 -22.99 6.85
C ALA A 89 0.24 -22.35 7.76
N ASP A 90 1.46 -22.90 7.83
CA ASP A 90 2.48 -22.47 8.80
C ASP A 90 3.92 -22.30 8.26
N GLU A 91 4.21 -22.67 7.01
CA GLU A 91 5.56 -22.44 6.45
C GLU A 91 5.63 -21.12 5.68
N VAL A 92 6.28 -20.13 6.28
CA VAL A 92 6.68 -18.88 5.62
C VAL A 92 7.81 -19.20 4.64
N ASP A 93 7.62 -18.86 3.35
CA ASP A 93 8.69 -19.02 2.35
C ASP A 93 9.89 -18.12 2.73
N PRO A 94 11.09 -18.68 2.94
CA PRO A 94 12.28 -17.90 3.26
C PRO A 94 12.68 -16.92 2.14
N ASN A 95 12.20 -17.13 0.91
CA ASN A 95 12.42 -16.22 -0.22
C ASN A 95 11.31 -15.17 -0.35
N SER A 96 10.27 -15.20 0.49
CA SER A 96 9.23 -14.16 0.47
C SER A 96 9.81 -12.78 0.80
N PHE A 97 9.18 -11.72 0.28
CA PHE A 97 9.52 -10.35 0.67
C PHE A 97 9.47 -10.19 2.19
N TYR A 98 8.45 -10.77 2.85
CA TYR A 98 8.31 -10.76 4.31
C TYR A 98 9.56 -11.29 5.01
N ALA A 99 10.08 -12.46 4.61
CA ALA A 99 11.28 -13.03 5.21
C ALA A 99 12.53 -12.16 4.92
N GLN A 100 12.65 -11.65 3.69
CA GLN A 100 13.80 -10.84 3.27
C GLN A 100 13.94 -9.51 4.02
N VAL A 101 12.83 -8.91 4.47
CA VAL A 101 12.85 -7.62 5.19
C VAL A 101 12.90 -7.75 6.71
N GLY A 102 13.07 -8.95 7.27
CA GLY A 102 13.14 -9.18 8.72
C GLY A 102 11.81 -9.63 9.36
N GLY A 103 10.81 -9.96 8.54
CA GLY A 103 9.56 -10.55 9.00
C GLY A 103 8.74 -9.65 9.91
N ARG A 104 8.13 -10.24 10.94
CA ARG A 104 7.15 -9.59 11.83
C ARG A 104 7.71 -8.34 12.49
N GLU A 105 8.95 -8.36 12.95
CA GLU A 105 9.54 -7.23 13.69
C GLU A 105 9.54 -5.95 12.85
N THR A 106 9.82 -6.07 11.56
CA THR A 106 9.83 -4.96 10.60
C THR A 106 8.43 -4.40 10.39
N PHE A 107 7.44 -5.25 10.10
CA PHE A 107 6.07 -4.80 9.89
C PHE A 107 5.44 -4.26 11.19
N GLN A 108 5.77 -4.87 12.32
CA GLN A 108 5.36 -4.39 13.63
C GLN A 108 5.90 -2.98 13.86
N ARG A 109 7.19 -2.71 13.61
CA ARG A 109 7.77 -1.37 13.73
C ARG A 109 7.08 -0.34 12.83
N ILE A 110 6.84 -0.68 11.56
CA ILE A 110 6.15 0.21 10.62
C ILE A 110 4.74 0.54 11.14
N VAL A 111 3.98 -0.48 11.52
CA VAL A 111 2.62 -0.29 12.02
C VAL A 111 2.63 0.46 13.35
N ASP A 112 3.65 0.24 14.17
CA ASP A 112 3.98 0.98 15.39
C ASP A 112 4.08 2.48 15.17
N VAL A 113 5.07 2.88 14.40
CA VAL A 113 5.31 4.29 14.07
C VAL A 113 4.14 4.92 13.31
N PHE A 114 3.43 4.16 12.47
CA PHE A 114 2.25 4.68 11.77
C PHE A 114 1.13 5.06 12.75
N TYR A 115 0.71 4.15 13.62
CA TYR A 115 -0.40 4.44 14.54
C TYR A 115 -0.03 5.39 15.67
N ASP A 116 1.25 5.49 16.03
CA ASP A 116 1.72 6.50 16.98
C ASP A 116 1.51 7.91 16.41
N GLN A 117 1.87 8.13 15.13
CA GLN A 117 1.57 9.40 14.44
C GLN A 117 0.06 9.66 14.30
N VAL A 118 -0.74 8.63 14.03
CA VAL A 118 -2.21 8.75 13.99
C VAL A 118 -2.77 9.17 15.36
N ALA A 119 -2.19 8.67 16.46
CA ALA A 119 -2.62 9.03 17.81
C ALA A 119 -2.24 10.47 18.17
N GLU A 120 -1.11 10.95 17.65
CA GLU A 120 -0.59 12.31 17.88
C GLU A 120 -1.34 13.41 17.12
N ASP A 121 -1.99 13.09 16.00
CA ASP A 121 -2.79 14.03 15.21
C ASP A 121 -4.30 13.92 15.54
N PRO A 122 -4.88 14.86 16.31
CA PRO A 122 -6.29 14.80 16.69
C PRO A 122 -7.25 14.89 15.50
N HIS A 123 -6.85 15.56 14.40
CA HIS A 123 -7.69 15.71 13.23
C HIS A 123 -7.79 14.39 12.47
N PHE A 124 -6.66 13.74 12.21
CA PHE A 124 -6.66 12.45 11.53
C PHE A 124 -7.21 11.34 12.44
N ARG A 125 -6.94 11.41 13.74
CA ARG A 125 -7.48 10.48 14.75
C ARG A 125 -9.01 10.42 14.76
N ALA A 126 -9.68 11.52 14.43
CA ALA A 126 -11.14 11.61 14.37
C ALA A 126 -11.77 10.71 13.29
N HIS A 127 -10.98 10.25 12.30
CA HIS A 127 -11.44 9.26 11.31
C HIS A 127 -11.60 7.86 11.92
N TYR A 128 -11.03 7.60 13.10
CA TYR A 128 -11.09 6.32 13.77
C TYR A 128 -12.19 6.34 14.86
N PRO A 129 -13.28 5.56 14.69
CA PRO A 129 -14.40 5.59 15.64
C PRO A 129 -14.06 4.92 16.98
N GLU A 130 -13.14 3.96 16.98
CA GLU A 130 -12.69 3.27 18.20
C GLU A 130 -11.74 4.20 18.97
N ALA A 131 -11.89 4.30 20.30
CA ALA A 131 -10.98 5.04 21.17
C ALA A 131 -9.61 4.34 21.34
N ASP A 132 -9.61 3.01 21.25
CA ASP A 132 -8.42 2.17 21.22
C ASP A 132 -8.02 1.87 19.78
N LEU A 133 -6.78 2.22 19.42
CA LEU A 133 -6.21 1.92 18.10
C LEU A 133 -5.59 0.52 18.03
N GLY A 134 -5.41 -0.17 19.16
CA GLY A 134 -4.80 -1.50 19.24
C GLY A 134 -5.43 -2.54 18.31
N PRO A 135 -6.77 -2.66 18.24
CA PRO A 135 -7.41 -3.57 17.30
C PRO A 135 -7.19 -3.18 15.83
N ALA A 136 -7.13 -1.88 15.51
CA ALA A 136 -6.83 -1.39 14.17
C ALA A 136 -5.35 -1.67 13.78
N ARG A 137 -4.44 -1.47 14.73
CA ARG A 137 -3.01 -1.82 14.67
C ARG A 137 -2.80 -3.28 14.29
N GLU A 138 -3.37 -4.19 15.07
CA GLU A 138 -3.26 -5.64 14.81
C GLU A 138 -3.84 -6.03 13.45
N ARG A 139 -4.95 -5.42 13.03
CA ARG A 139 -5.58 -5.70 11.72
C ARG A 139 -4.69 -5.27 10.55
N LEU A 140 -4.02 -4.12 10.64
CA LEU A 140 -3.10 -3.66 9.60
C LEU A 140 -1.84 -4.52 9.58
N LEU A 141 -1.30 -4.87 10.74
CA LEU A 141 -0.14 -5.75 10.87
C LEU A 141 -0.39 -7.10 10.19
N MET A 142 -1.41 -7.85 10.66
CA MET A 142 -1.72 -9.16 10.08
C MET A 142 -1.97 -9.08 8.57
N PHE A 143 -2.56 -7.98 8.10
CA PHE A 143 -2.79 -7.77 6.67
C PHE A 143 -1.47 -7.63 5.90
N LEU A 144 -0.56 -6.77 6.36
CA LEU A 144 0.73 -6.56 5.70
C LEU A 144 1.60 -7.82 5.76
N GLU A 145 1.64 -8.50 6.91
CA GLU A 145 2.34 -9.77 7.05
C GLU A 145 1.87 -10.76 5.99
N GLN A 146 0.55 -10.99 5.91
CA GLN A 146 -0.01 -11.91 4.93
C GLN A 146 0.24 -11.46 3.49
N TYR A 147 0.11 -10.16 3.20
CA TYR A 147 0.26 -9.63 1.84
C TYR A 147 1.68 -9.88 1.29
N TRP A 148 2.70 -9.76 2.14
CA TRP A 148 4.10 -9.92 1.75
C TRP A 148 4.65 -11.35 1.88
N GLY A 149 3.78 -12.34 2.09
CA GLY A 149 4.16 -13.76 2.16
C GLY A 149 4.43 -14.29 3.56
N GLY A 150 4.08 -13.54 4.60
CA GLY A 150 4.05 -14.00 5.99
C GLY A 150 2.80 -14.83 6.33
N PRO A 151 2.50 -15.00 7.63
CA PRO A 151 1.42 -15.86 8.10
C PRO A 151 0.03 -15.51 7.52
N LYS A 152 -0.79 -16.53 7.23
CA LYS A 152 -2.17 -16.38 6.72
C LYS A 152 -3.19 -15.99 7.80
N THR A 153 -2.73 -15.44 8.92
CA THR A 153 -3.54 -15.15 10.12
C THR A 153 -4.66 -14.16 9.85
N TYR A 154 -4.45 -13.19 8.97
CA TYR A 154 -5.50 -12.24 8.59
C TYR A 154 -6.70 -12.95 7.96
N GLN A 155 -6.46 -13.81 6.96
CA GLN A 155 -7.51 -14.55 6.28
C GLN A 155 -8.21 -15.52 7.22
N GLN A 156 -7.47 -16.21 8.09
CA GLN A 156 -8.05 -17.13 9.08
C GLN A 156 -9.00 -16.40 10.05
N ARG A 157 -8.64 -15.20 10.50
CA ARG A 157 -9.44 -14.44 11.47
C ARG A 157 -10.53 -13.58 10.85
N ARG A 158 -10.32 -13.07 9.63
CA ARG A 158 -11.16 -12.03 9.01
C ARG A 158 -11.75 -12.44 7.66
N GLY A 159 -11.36 -13.58 7.10
CA GLY A 159 -11.72 -13.98 5.75
C GLY A 159 -11.10 -13.07 4.68
N HIS A 160 -11.71 -13.06 3.49
CA HIS A 160 -11.18 -12.34 2.34
C HIS A 160 -11.01 -10.83 2.62
N PRO A 161 -9.87 -10.19 2.26
CA PRO A 161 -9.59 -8.80 2.61
C PRO A 161 -10.63 -7.78 2.16
N ARG A 162 -11.10 -7.87 0.91
CA ARG A 162 -12.11 -6.95 0.31
C ARG A 162 -11.89 -5.49 0.75
N LEU A 163 -10.65 -5.01 0.62
CA LEU A 163 -10.19 -3.76 1.25
C LEU A 163 -11.13 -2.58 0.96
N ARG A 164 -11.45 -2.32 -0.31
CA ARG A 164 -12.34 -1.22 -0.70
C ARG A 164 -13.70 -1.31 -0.02
N MET A 165 -14.30 -2.51 0.09
CA MET A 165 -15.57 -2.71 0.78
C MET A 165 -15.47 -2.38 2.28
N ARG A 166 -14.34 -2.71 2.92
CA ARG A 166 -14.10 -2.40 4.34
C ARG A 166 -13.81 -0.91 4.59
N HIS A 167 -13.39 -0.17 3.57
CA HIS A 167 -13.15 1.27 3.65
C HIS A 167 -14.38 2.11 3.28
N MET A 168 -15.40 1.55 2.61
CA MET A 168 -16.65 2.25 2.24
C MET A 168 -17.43 2.89 3.40
N PRO A 169 -17.45 2.33 4.63
CA PRO A 169 -18.12 2.98 5.75
C PRO A 169 -17.46 4.29 6.22
N PHE A 170 -16.21 4.55 5.80
CA PHE A 170 -15.45 5.73 6.19
C PHE A 170 -15.34 6.69 5.01
N ARG A 171 -15.37 8.00 5.30
CA ARG A 171 -15.07 9.01 4.30
C ARG A 171 -13.55 9.06 4.08
N VAL A 172 -13.11 8.67 2.90
CA VAL A 172 -11.71 8.69 2.48
C VAL A 172 -11.61 9.57 1.24
N ASP A 173 -11.36 10.86 1.46
CA ASP A 173 -11.06 11.83 0.40
C ASP A 173 -9.55 11.90 0.14
N ALA A 174 -9.17 12.75 -0.83
CA ALA A 174 -7.77 12.95 -1.20
C ALA A 174 -6.91 13.45 -0.02
N GLU A 175 -7.46 14.31 0.85
CA GLU A 175 -6.75 14.82 2.02
C GLU A 175 -6.47 13.70 3.04
N ALA A 176 -7.47 12.86 3.31
CA ALA A 176 -7.29 11.68 4.17
C ALA A 176 -6.23 10.72 3.60
N ARG A 177 -6.24 10.47 2.28
CA ARG A 177 -5.21 9.66 1.61
C ARG A 177 -3.82 10.26 1.76
N ASP A 178 -3.67 11.56 1.49
CA ASP A 178 -2.36 12.23 1.51
C ASP A 178 -1.79 12.27 2.93
N THR A 179 -2.64 12.48 3.93
CA THR A 179 -2.28 12.41 5.35
C THR A 179 -1.86 10.99 5.75
N TRP A 180 -2.61 9.98 5.31
CA TRP A 180 -2.25 8.57 5.53
C TRP A 180 -0.87 8.24 4.91
N LEU A 181 -0.62 8.66 3.67
CA LEU A 181 0.65 8.43 2.98
C LEU A 181 1.80 9.15 3.68
N LYS A 182 1.59 10.38 4.17
CA LYS A 182 2.58 11.11 4.95
C LYS A 182 3.01 10.32 6.18
N TYR A 183 2.07 9.81 6.99
CA TYR A 183 2.40 9.03 8.18
C TYR A 183 3.04 7.69 7.84
N MET A 184 2.55 7.04 6.77
CA MET A 184 3.11 5.78 6.32
C MET A 184 4.54 5.95 5.76
N ARG A 185 4.89 7.09 5.16
CA ARG A 185 6.25 7.39 4.70
C ARG A 185 7.24 7.35 5.87
N VAL A 186 6.94 8.09 6.93
CA VAL A 186 7.77 8.15 8.14
C VAL A 186 7.88 6.75 8.77
N ALA A 187 6.79 6.00 8.80
CA ALA A 187 6.76 4.63 9.30
C ALA A 187 7.66 3.68 8.51
N VAL A 188 7.62 3.74 7.17
CA VAL A 188 8.47 2.93 6.30
C VAL A 188 9.94 3.33 6.45
N GLU A 189 10.25 4.62 6.53
CA GLU A 189 11.61 5.11 6.77
C GLU A 189 12.19 4.64 8.11
N SER A 190 11.35 4.54 9.15
CA SER A 190 11.76 4.04 10.48
C SER A 190 12.18 2.56 10.48
N ALA A 191 11.82 1.80 9.45
CA ALA A 191 12.16 0.39 9.33
C ALA A 191 13.59 0.15 8.82
N ASP A 192 14.28 1.19 8.35
CA ASP A 192 15.67 1.15 7.87
C ASP A 192 15.91 0.02 6.84
N LEU A 193 14.99 -0.07 5.87
CA LEU A 193 15.05 -1.05 4.80
C LEU A 193 16.13 -0.68 3.78
N SER A 194 16.61 -1.67 3.02
CA SER A 194 17.40 -1.38 1.83
C SER A 194 16.59 -0.50 0.86
N PRO A 195 17.23 0.39 0.08
CA PRO A 195 16.51 1.28 -0.84
C PRO A 195 15.56 0.53 -1.79
N MET A 196 16.00 -0.63 -2.31
CA MET A 196 15.20 -1.47 -3.20
C MET A 196 13.95 -2.03 -2.50
N HIS A 197 14.09 -2.54 -1.27
CA HIS A 197 12.94 -3.05 -0.51
C HIS A 197 11.97 -1.94 -0.11
N GLN A 198 12.50 -0.78 0.26
CA GLN A 198 11.71 0.40 0.58
C GLN A 198 10.87 0.86 -0.62
N GLU A 199 11.44 0.92 -1.82
CA GLU A 199 10.73 1.28 -3.04
C GLU A 199 9.60 0.29 -3.36
N VAL A 200 9.88 -1.01 -3.32
CA VAL A 200 8.86 -2.06 -3.57
C VAL A 200 7.69 -1.97 -2.59
N LEU A 201 7.99 -1.81 -1.30
CA LEU A 201 6.97 -1.66 -0.26
C LEU A 201 6.16 -0.37 -0.48
N TRP A 202 6.85 0.74 -0.76
CA TRP A 202 6.22 2.03 -0.95
C TRP A 202 5.30 2.06 -2.18
N ASP A 203 5.72 1.52 -3.32
CA ASP A 203 4.94 1.49 -4.56
C ASP A 203 3.63 0.70 -4.39
N TYR A 204 3.63 -0.31 -3.53
CA TYR A 204 2.41 -0.99 -3.15
C TYR A 204 1.50 -0.10 -2.29
N LEU A 205 2.03 0.46 -1.20
CA LEU A 205 1.25 1.25 -0.24
C LEU A 205 0.64 2.50 -0.90
N ASP A 206 1.39 3.16 -1.78
CA ASP A 206 0.92 4.31 -2.54
C ASP A 206 -0.28 3.96 -3.43
N ARG A 207 -0.15 2.91 -4.26
CA ARG A 207 -1.26 2.44 -5.11
C ARG A 207 -2.46 1.96 -4.29
N ALA A 208 -2.21 1.27 -3.19
CA ALA A 208 -3.27 0.78 -2.31
C ALA A 208 -4.05 1.94 -1.69
N ALA A 209 -3.38 2.98 -1.19
CA ALA A 209 -4.01 4.17 -0.63
C ALA A 209 -4.87 4.90 -1.68
N HIS A 210 -4.36 5.06 -2.90
CA HIS A 210 -5.12 5.64 -4.01
C HIS A 210 -6.39 4.85 -4.32
N ALA A 211 -6.35 3.52 -4.27
CA ALA A 211 -7.51 2.67 -4.52
C ALA A 211 -8.61 2.75 -3.44
N MET A 212 -8.27 3.23 -2.24
CA MET A 212 -9.22 3.36 -1.11
C MET A 212 -10.05 4.65 -1.14
N VAL A 213 -9.64 5.65 -1.93
CA VAL A 213 -10.39 6.90 -2.07
C VAL A 213 -11.82 6.61 -2.57
N ASN A 214 -12.80 7.18 -1.86
CA ASN A 214 -14.22 6.88 -2.06
C ASN A 214 -15.14 8.11 -2.00
N SER A 215 -14.59 9.32 -1.79
CA SER A 215 -15.31 10.59 -1.75
C SER A 215 -14.55 11.70 -2.47
#